data_AF-A0A9Q9MG75-F1
#
_entry.id   AF-A0A9Q9MG75-F1
#
_cell.length_a   1.000
_cell.length_b   1.000
_cell.length_c   1.000
_cell.angle_alpha   90.00
_cell.angle_beta   90.00
_cell.angle_gamma   90.00
#
_symmetry.space_group_name_H-M   'P 1'
#
loop_
_entity.id
_entity.type
_entity.pdbx_description
1 polymer ?
#
loop_
_entity_poly.entity_id
_entity_poly.type
_entity_poly.pdbx_seq_one_letter_code
_entity_poly.pdbx_strand_id
1 'polypeptide(L)'
;MPKLTEDEYKATMALHPLAVDPGEAPPFDFWPYFSAIPPADFGGHDFTAGAVPYAWRMPDSGYEHVLVGSATPNVFLVLVLNVAGQSVVGHHLLDLNRLYGLT
;
A
#
# COMPACT_ATOMS: atom_id res chain seq x y z
N MET A 1 -5.68 8.72 -10.56
CA MET A 1 -4.64 7.72 -10.24
C MET A 1 -5.31 6.39 -9.96
N PRO A 2 -4.73 5.25 -10.34
CA PRO A 2 -5.47 3.98 -10.33
C PRO A 2 -5.79 3.51 -8.91
N LYS A 3 -7.08 3.46 -8.58
CA LYS A 3 -7.59 2.71 -7.43
C LYS A 3 -7.76 1.26 -7.88
N LEU A 4 -6.98 0.37 -7.29
CA LEU A 4 -7.01 -1.05 -7.62
C LEU A 4 -8.21 -1.71 -6.93
N THR A 5 -8.92 -2.53 -7.71
CA THR A 5 -9.83 -3.52 -7.17
C THR A 5 -9.07 -4.54 -6.31
N GLU A 6 -9.80 -5.32 -5.52
CA GLU A 6 -9.19 -6.39 -4.72
C GLU A 6 -8.47 -7.43 -5.60
N ASP A 7 -9.04 -7.78 -6.75
CA ASP A 7 -8.43 -8.74 -7.68
C ASP A 7 -7.16 -8.18 -8.33
N GLU A 8 -7.17 -6.92 -8.77
CA GLU A 8 -5.98 -6.24 -9.31
C GLU A 8 -4.88 -6.13 -8.26
N TYR A 9 -5.23 -5.80 -7.01
CA TYR A 9 -4.27 -5.76 -5.90
C TYR A 9 -3.70 -7.14 -5.58
N LYS A 10 -4.52 -8.18 -5.50
CA LYS A 10 -4.04 -9.54 -5.24
C LYS A 10 -3.16 -10.06 -6.37
N ALA A 11 -3.41 -9.65 -7.61
CA ALA A 11 -2.58 -10.03 -8.76
C ALA A 11 -1.15 -9.48 -8.68
N THR A 12 -0.87 -8.47 -7.84
CA THR A 12 0.49 -7.94 -7.63
C THR A 12 1.23 -8.62 -6.49
N MET A 13 0.59 -9.55 -5.76
CA MET A 13 1.21 -10.27 -4.67
C MET A 13 2.05 -11.47 -5.17
N ALA A 14 3.21 -11.65 -4.56
CA ALA A 14 3.98 -12.88 -4.68
C ALA A 14 3.43 -13.95 -3.73
N LEU A 15 3.66 -15.24 -4.06
CA LEU A 15 3.30 -16.36 -3.19
C LEU A 15 4.00 -16.28 -1.83
N HIS A 16 5.23 -15.77 -1.81
CA HIS A 16 6.05 -15.60 -0.62
C HIS A 16 6.58 -14.16 -0.53
N PRO A 17 5.77 -13.21 -0.02
CA PRO A 17 6.21 -11.85 0.23
C PRO A 17 7.33 -11.81 1.27
N LEU A 18 8.27 -10.89 1.11
CA LEU A 18 9.37 -10.66 2.05
C LEU A 18 9.13 -9.33 2.76
N ALA A 19 9.20 -9.31 4.10
CA ALA A 19 9.15 -8.07 4.85
C ALA A 19 10.38 -7.22 4.50
N VAL A 20 10.16 -5.93 4.25
CA VAL A 20 11.22 -4.94 4.09
C VAL A 20 11.61 -4.42 5.47
N ASP A 21 12.89 -4.21 5.71
CA ASP A 21 13.37 -3.66 6.98
C ASP A 21 12.84 -2.22 7.17
N PRO A 22 12.32 -1.84 8.35
CA PRO A 22 11.84 -0.47 8.60
C PRO A 22 12.89 0.64 8.39
N GLY A 23 14.18 0.30 8.45
CA GLY A 23 15.30 1.21 8.18
C GLY A 23 15.74 1.24 6.71
N GLU A 24 15.21 0.36 5.85
CA GLU A 24 15.50 0.37 4.42
C GLU A 24 14.81 1.56 3.75
N ALA A 25 15.57 2.32 2.95
CA ALA A 25 15.00 3.44 2.20
C ALA A 25 14.08 2.92 1.09
N PRO A 26 12.96 3.62 0.80
CA PRO A 26 12.08 3.22 -0.29
C PRO A 26 12.79 3.33 -1.65
N PRO A 27 12.36 2.54 -2.66
CA PRO A 27 13.03 2.48 -3.96
C PRO A 27 12.99 3.80 -4.74
N PHE A 28 12.04 4.67 -4.45
CA PHE A 28 11.90 6.04 -4.96
C PHE A 28 10.89 6.83 -4.11
N ASP A 29 10.81 8.14 -4.31
CA ASP A 29 9.83 8.99 -3.63
C ASP A 29 8.41 8.80 -4.23
N PHE A 30 7.56 8.11 -3.48
CA PHE A 30 6.16 7.86 -3.84
C PHE A 30 5.18 8.85 -3.19
N TRP A 31 5.63 9.75 -2.32
CA TRP A 31 4.75 10.70 -1.61
C TRP A 31 3.98 11.66 -2.53
N PRO A 32 4.52 12.12 -3.69
CA PRO A 32 3.74 12.90 -4.64
C PRO A 32 2.52 12.14 -5.17
N TYR A 33 2.63 10.83 -5.38
CA TYR A 33 1.48 10.01 -5.74
C TYR A 33 0.48 9.95 -4.58
N PHE A 34 0.93 9.63 -3.36
CA PHE A 34 0.03 9.57 -2.20
C PHE A 34 -0.75 10.88 -2.00
N SER A 35 -0.06 12.03 -2.11
CA SER A 35 -0.64 13.35 -1.89
C SER A 35 -1.71 13.74 -2.93
N ALA A 36 -1.69 13.12 -4.10
CA ALA A 36 -2.68 13.38 -5.14
C ALA A 36 -3.90 12.43 -5.08
N ILE A 37 -3.92 11.45 -4.16
CA ILE A 37 -5.01 10.45 -4.08
C ILE A 37 -6.30 11.18 -3.69
N PRO A 38 -7.43 10.95 -4.40
CA PRO A 38 -8.70 11.56 -4.04
C PRO A 38 -9.13 11.15 -2.62
N PRO A 39 -9.63 12.08 -1.79
CA PRO A 39 -10.10 11.74 -0.44
C PRO A 39 -11.18 10.66 -0.39
N ALA A 40 -11.97 10.52 -1.46
CA ALA A 40 -12.98 9.46 -1.59
C ALA A 40 -12.37 8.04 -1.60
N ASP A 41 -11.09 7.91 -1.97
CA ASP A 41 -10.39 6.63 -2.00
C ASP A 41 -9.85 6.20 -0.63
N PHE A 42 -9.84 7.11 0.35
CA PHE A 42 -9.48 6.81 1.74
C PHE A 42 -10.61 6.14 2.53
N GLY A 43 -11.81 6.00 1.95
CA GLY A 43 -12.94 5.33 2.61
C GLY A 43 -13.42 6.00 3.90
N GLY A 44 -13.08 7.27 4.11
CA GLY A 44 -13.40 8.00 5.35
C GLY A 44 -12.39 7.82 6.49
N HIS A 45 -11.29 7.10 6.26
CA HIS A 45 -10.21 6.96 7.23
C HIS A 45 -9.20 8.11 7.15
N ASP A 46 -8.58 8.42 8.29
CA ASP A 46 -7.58 9.48 8.41
C ASP A 46 -6.17 8.91 8.23
N PHE A 47 -5.45 9.36 7.20
CA PHE A 47 -4.07 8.98 6.88
C PHE A 47 -3.06 10.13 7.09
N THR A 48 -3.46 11.22 7.75
CA THR A 48 -2.64 12.44 7.88
C THR A 48 -1.33 12.25 8.64
N ALA A 49 -1.21 11.19 9.45
CA ALA A 49 0.03 10.82 10.13
C ALA A 49 1.17 10.47 9.16
N GLY A 50 0.86 10.03 7.93
CA GLY A 50 1.87 9.73 6.91
C GLY A 50 2.87 8.62 7.33
N ALA A 51 2.45 7.72 8.21
CA ALA A 51 3.32 6.66 8.70
C ALA A 51 3.27 5.44 7.77
N VAL A 52 4.43 4.83 7.52
CA VAL A 52 4.55 3.56 6.80
C VAL A 52 4.96 2.48 7.79
N PRO A 53 4.00 1.84 8.50
CA PRO A 53 4.32 0.80 9.48
C PRO A 53 4.89 -0.48 8.85
N TYR A 54 4.55 -0.77 7.59
CA TYR A 54 4.96 -2.00 6.91
C TYR A 54 5.27 -1.75 5.45
N ALA A 55 6.28 -2.47 4.94
CA ALA A 55 6.52 -2.63 3.52
C ALA A 55 6.85 -4.09 3.23
N TRP A 56 6.40 -4.57 2.07
CA TRP A 56 6.56 -5.96 1.64
C TRP A 56 7.06 -6.00 0.21
N ARG A 57 8.20 -6.64 0.00
CA ARG A 57 8.71 -6.95 -1.33
C ARG A 57 7.98 -8.16 -1.86
N MET A 58 7.59 -8.12 -3.13
CA MET A 58 6.94 -9.22 -3.84
C MET A 58 7.97 -9.83 -4.82
N PRO A 59 8.73 -10.88 -4.41
CA PRO A 59 9.67 -11.55 -5.29
C PRO A 59 9.02 -11.96 -6.61
N ASP A 60 9.81 -12.02 -7.67
CA ASP A 60 9.40 -12.43 -9.03
C ASP A 60 8.43 -11.50 -9.77
N SER A 61 7.66 -10.67 -9.07
CA SER A 61 6.76 -9.68 -9.69
C SER A 61 7.43 -8.33 -9.99
N GLY A 62 8.51 -8.01 -9.27
CA GLY A 62 9.16 -6.69 -9.32
C GLY A 62 8.39 -5.59 -8.58
N TYR A 63 7.36 -5.95 -7.80
CA TYR A 63 6.59 -5.02 -7.01
C TYR A 63 7.06 -4.93 -5.55
N GLU A 64 6.81 -3.77 -4.94
CA GLU A 64 6.89 -3.56 -3.51
C GLU A 64 5.59 -2.92 -3.02
N HIS A 65 5.01 -3.47 -1.97
CA HIS A 65 3.78 -2.97 -1.36
C HIS A 65 4.14 -2.15 -0.13
N VAL A 66 3.88 -0.85 -0.19
CA VAL A 66 4.05 0.07 0.94
C VAL A 66 2.71 0.26 1.60
N LEU A 67 2.59 -0.01 2.91
CA LEU A 67 1.34 0.16 3.65
C LEU A 67 1.42 1.46 4.43
N VAL A 68 0.65 2.46 4.01
CA VAL A 68 0.45 3.69 4.79
C VAL A 68 -0.63 3.42 5.84
N GLY A 69 -0.31 3.66 7.11
CA GLY A 69 -1.22 3.43 8.23
C GLY A 69 -2.26 4.55 8.37
N SER A 70 -3.49 4.18 8.68
CA SER A 70 -4.53 5.14 9.08
C SER A 70 -4.59 5.28 10.62
N ALA A 71 -5.30 6.30 11.11
CA ALA A 71 -5.66 6.43 12.52
C ALA A 71 -6.64 5.32 12.99
N THR A 72 -7.32 4.64 12.07
CA THR A 72 -8.11 3.44 12.36
C THR A 72 -7.19 2.22 12.38
N PRO A 73 -7.13 1.46 13.49
CA PRO A 73 -6.34 0.23 13.57
C PRO A 73 -6.69 -0.76 12.45
N ASN A 74 -5.68 -1.49 11.97
CA ASN A 74 -5.80 -2.51 10.91
C ASN A 74 -6.36 -2.02 9.57
N VAL A 75 -6.41 -0.71 9.34
CA VAL A 75 -6.77 -0.13 8.04
C VAL A 75 -5.55 0.56 7.44
N PHE A 76 -5.22 0.15 6.22
CA PHE A 76 -4.03 0.59 5.51
C PHE A 76 -4.37 1.04 4.09
N LEU A 77 -3.65 2.03 3.60
CA LEU A 77 -3.62 2.36 2.19
C LEU A 77 -2.37 1.73 1.59
N VAL A 78 -2.56 0.71 0.76
CA VAL A 78 -1.46 0.00 0.11
C VAL A 78 -1.10 0.71 -1.17
N LEU A 79 0.15 1.17 -1.31
CA LEU A 79 0.71 1.65 -2.56
C LEU A 79 1.50 0.53 -3.20
N VAL A 80 1.17 0.19 -4.45
CA VAL A 80 1.89 -0.83 -5.22
C VAL A 80 2.94 -0.13 -6.07
N LEU A 81 4.20 -0.31 -5.72
CA LEU A 81 5.35 0.28 -6.41
C LEU A 81 5.90 -0.70 -7.45
N ASN A 82 6.09 -0.24 -8.68
CA ASN A 82 6.93 -0.91 -9.67
C ASN A 82 8.37 -0.45 -9.46
N VAL A 83 9.21 -1.35 -8.92
CA VAL A 83 10.59 -1.01 -8.51
C VAL A 83 11.45 -0.67 -9.73
N ALA A 84 11.39 -1.49 -10.79
CA ALA A 84 12.19 -1.28 -11.99
C ALA A 84 11.76 -0.03 -12.78
N GLY A 85 10.45 0.22 -12.84
CA GLY A 85 9.89 1.38 -13.52
C GLY A 85 9.85 2.66 -12.69
N GLN A 86 10.27 2.62 -11.42
CA GLN A 86 10.21 3.71 -10.45
C GLN A 86 8.89 4.49 -10.48
N SER A 87 7.77 3.76 -10.48
CA SER A 87 6.44 4.34 -10.57
C SER A 87 5.44 3.60 -9.69
N VAL A 88 4.37 4.29 -9.29
CA VAL A 88 3.27 3.67 -8.56
C VAL A 88 2.27 3.10 -9.56
N VAL A 89 2.03 1.79 -9.48
CA VAL A 89 1.05 1.08 -10.31
C VAL A 89 -0.36 1.50 -9.94
N GLY A 90 -0.63 1.59 -8.65
CA GLY A 90 -1.95 1.87 -8.10
C GLY A 90 -1.96 1.90 -6.58
N HIS A 91 -3.14 2.14 -6.02
CA HIS A 91 -3.38 2.05 -4.57
C HIS A 91 -4.61 1.22 -4.26
N HIS A 92 -4.64 0.60 -3.08
CA HIS A 92 -5.77 -0.19 -2.59
C HIS A 92 -6.03 0.10 -1.11
N LEU A 93 -7.30 0.30 -0.73
CA LEU A 93 -7.69 0.45 0.67
C LEU A 93 -7.88 -0.95 1.29
N LEU A 94 -6.94 -1.35 2.13
CA LEU A 94 -6.95 -2.62 2.84
C LEU A 94 -7.54 -2.43 4.23
N ASP A 95 -8.81 -2.79 4.38
CA ASP A 95 -9.52 -2.81 5.67
C ASP A 95 -9.58 -4.24 6.20
N LEU A 96 -8.65 -4.57 7.10
CA LEU A 96 -8.58 -5.89 7.71
C LEU A 96 -9.69 -6.12 8.74
N ASN A 97 -10.25 -5.06 9.32
CA ASN A 97 -11.40 -5.18 10.22
C ASN A 97 -12.60 -5.71 9.45
N ARG A 98 -12.85 -5.16 8.25
CA ARG A 98 -13.90 -5.65 7.36
C ARG A 98 -13.61 -7.06 6.83
N LEU A 99 -12.37 -7.34 6.43
CA LEU A 99 -12.01 -8.63 5.82
C LEU A 99 -12.09 -9.80 6.80
N TYR A 100 -11.69 -9.59 8.06
CA TYR A 100 -11.57 -10.65 9.06
C TYR A 100 -12.51 -10.51 10.26
N GLY A 101 -13.35 -9.47 10.29
CA GLY A 101 -14.27 -9.22 11.40
C GLY A 101 -13.55 -8.85 12.71
N LEU A 102 -12.40 -8.16 12.60
CA LEU A 102 -11.64 -7.69 13.77
C LEU A 102 -12.40 -6.51 14.38
N THR A 103 -12.74 -6.60 15.67
CA THR A 103 -13.40 -5.54 16.45
C THR A 103 -12.40 -4.72 17.24
#